data_AF-A0A9D8AMJ0-F1
#
_entry.id   AF-A0A9D8AMJ0-F1
#
_cell.length_a   1.000
_cell.length_b   1.000
_cell.length_c   1.000
_cell.angle_alpha   90.00
_cell.angle_beta   90.00
_cell.angle_gamma   90.00
#
_symmetry.space_group_name_H-M   'P 1'
#
loop_
_entity.id
_entity.type
_entity.pdbx_description
1 polymer ?
#
loop_
_entity_poly.entity_id
_entity_poly.type
_entity_poly.pdbx_seq_one_letter_code
_entity_poly.pdbx_strand_id
1 'polypeptide(L)'
;MKHKIFSLIIQTIVATLIFGTGLSLAQEPFTLEKSLEISMKNSPNIQHSQLSLERSQQMLNARLASLKSQFSLTLNPITYNIGKKFDTYYNPLLQKYFSAWYTNIEKQVSGDFTIRQPIKMTNGTLSLINSFWWLDDYREIPSGNLGEITKVQSKTFNNNLRLSYQQPLFTYNQTKLETRDLELDFENAALNYAIQKLFLEYQVTQSFFNVYQKKSSVDVSIDEYNNRTQSYNIIKNKVEAGLEAREELYQAELDMTSSKSNVQNNQTDLENFLDAFKQLIGLSIYDDITVTADISHRPAEVGLQKALDTALKYRMELRQRKIDIENSQYALIQASATNEFRGDLVLSYGIIGNDDKFENMYDVPTKNQQVSIEFNIPLFDWGRRKSTIKAFEASVKNSELSLEDQKNDIIIEVRRTYRNLKNLVNQIEIANQNVRNAQLTYDINLERYKNGDITSMDLNLFQNQLSKAKMDKISSLINYKLELLNMKVLSLYDFEKNRRVVTDGVE
;
A
#
# COMPACT_ATOMS: atom_id res chain seq x y z
N MET A 1 -73.40 -11.21 -14.29
CA MET A 1 -72.08 -11.81 -13.92
C MET A 1 -70.87 -10.91 -14.21
N LYS A 2 -70.87 -10.05 -15.24
CA LYS A 2 -69.69 -9.22 -15.59
C LYS A 2 -69.30 -8.14 -14.56
N HIS A 3 -70.23 -7.61 -13.75
CA HIS A 3 -69.91 -6.60 -12.74
C HIS A 3 -69.23 -7.14 -11.46
N LYS A 4 -69.49 -8.39 -11.06
CA LYS A 4 -68.85 -8.98 -9.87
C LYS A 4 -67.39 -9.38 -10.12
N ILE A 5 -67.03 -9.72 -11.35
CA ILE A 5 -65.66 -10.10 -11.71
C ILE A 5 -64.75 -8.84 -11.77
N PHE A 6 -65.27 -7.71 -12.24
CA PHE A 6 -64.50 -6.46 -12.30
C PHE A 6 -64.24 -5.86 -10.90
N SER A 7 -65.22 -5.97 -9.99
CA SER A 7 -65.05 -5.60 -8.58
C SER A 7 -64.02 -6.48 -7.86
N LEU A 8 -63.98 -7.78 -8.16
CA LEU A 8 -63.01 -8.68 -7.55
C LEU A 8 -61.60 -8.36 -8.03
N ILE A 9 -61.39 -8.10 -9.32
CA ILE A 9 -60.08 -7.78 -9.89
C ILE A 9 -59.54 -6.44 -9.34
N ILE A 10 -60.38 -5.43 -9.16
CA ILE A 10 -59.97 -4.15 -8.55
C ILE A 10 -59.66 -4.34 -7.05
N GLN A 11 -60.43 -5.16 -6.32
CA GLN A 11 -60.12 -5.47 -4.92
C GLN A 11 -58.84 -6.31 -4.77
N THR A 12 -58.55 -7.22 -5.71
CA THR A 12 -57.29 -7.97 -5.70
C THR A 12 -56.10 -7.06 -6.02
N ILE A 13 -56.22 -6.15 -7.01
CA ILE A 13 -55.13 -5.21 -7.37
C ILE A 13 -54.89 -4.18 -6.26
N VAL A 14 -55.94 -3.71 -5.58
CA VAL A 14 -55.80 -2.82 -4.41
C VAL A 14 -55.25 -3.58 -3.20
N ALA A 15 -55.57 -4.88 -3.03
CA ALA A 15 -54.97 -5.71 -1.98
C ALA A 15 -53.49 -6.03 -2.24
N THR A 16 -53.05 -6.21 -3.49
CA THR A 16 -51.62 -6.36 -3.81
C THR A 16 -50.84 -5.03 -3.75
N LEU A 17 -51.51 -3.89 -3.93
CA LEU A 17 -50.87 -2.57 -3.75
C LEU A 17 -50.75 -2.14 -2.28
N ILE A 18 -51.55 -2.70 -1.37
CA ILE A 18 -51.47 -2.38 0.08
C ILE A 18 -50.53 -3.34 0.84
N PHE A 19 -50.28 -4.54 0.31
CA PHE A 19 -49.28 -5.48 0.86
C PHE A 19 -47.85 -5.29 0.30
N GLY A 20 -47.63 -4.29 -0.55
CA GLY A 20 -46.30 -3.83 -0.98
C GLY A 20 -45.68 -2.78 -0.04
N THR A 21 -46.15 -2.65 1.20
CA THR A 21 -45.44 -1.88 2.22
C THR A 21 -44.24 -2.68 2.67
N GLY A 22 -43.07 -2.05 2.58
CA GLY A 22 -41.78 -2.69 2.74
C GLY A 22 -41.75 -3.65 3.93
N LEU A 23 -41.28 -4.86 3.66
CA LEU A 23 -40.45 -5.55 4.62
C LEU A 23 -39.30 -4.60 4.94
N SER A 24 -39.53 -3.72 5.91
CA SER A 24 -38.50 -3.20 6.79
C SER A 24 -37.86 -4.45 7.37
N LEU A 25 -36.86 -4.97 6.65
CA LEU A 25 -35.82 -5.77 7.26
C LEU A 25 -35.39 -4.91 8.44
N ALA A 26 -35.70 -5.38 9.65
CA ALA A 26 -35.25 -4.73 10.87
C ALA A 26 -33.77 -4.44 10.65
N GLN A 27 -33.43 -3.16 10.47
CA GLN A 27 -32.06 -2.75 10.16
C GLN A 27 -31.21 -3.29 11.30
N GLU A 28 -30.36 -4.27 11.00
CA GLU A 28 -29.40 -4.71 11.99
C GLU A 28 -28.58 -3.47 12.39
N PRO A 29 -28.48 -3.17 13.68
CA PRO A 29 -27.68 -2.05 14.14
C PRO A 29 -26.27 -2.19 13.59
N PHE A 30 -25.81 -1.16 12.89
CA PHE A 30 -24.50 -1.16 12.27
C PHE A 30 -23.47 -0.86 13.35
N THR A 31 -22.69 -1.88 13.74
CA THR A 31 -21.69 -1.79 14.82
C THR A 31 -20.32 -1.39 14.28
N LEU A 32 -19.43 -0.97 15.19
CA LEU A 32 -18.04 -0.64 14.84
C LEU A 32 -17.30 -1.84 14.26
N GLU A 33 -17.46 -3.04 14.85
CA GLU A 33 -16.81 -4.26 14.37
C GLU A 33 -17.20 -4.59 12.92
N LYS A 34 -18.49 -4.52 12.59
CA LYS A 34 -19.00 -4.76 11.23
C LYS A 34 -18.46 -3.73 10.23
N SER A 35 -18.35 -2.47 10.66
CA SER A 35 -17.79 -1.38 9.86
C SER A 35 -16.31 -1.60 9.54
N LEU A 36 -15.54 -2.07 10.53
CA LEU A 36 -14.12 -2.41 10.35
C LEU A 36 -13.94 -3.60 9.41
N GLU A 37 -14.75 -4.65 9.54
CA GLU A 37 -14.69 -5.81 8.64
C GLU A 37 -14.93 -5.44 7.17
N ILE A 38 -15.99 -4.65 6.91
CA ILE A 38 -16.36 -4.23 5.55
C ILE A 38 -15.28 -3.31 4.96
N SER A 39 -14.81 -2.34 5.75
CA SER A 39 -13.77 -1.41 5.30
C SER A 39 -12.45 -2.11 4.99
N MET A 40 -12.06 -3.13 5.74
CA MET A 40 -10.84 -3.90 5.47
C MET A 40 -10.88 -4.63 4.12
N LYS A 41 -12.06 -4.98 3.62
CA LYS A 41 -12.24 -5.63 2.33
C LYS A 41 -12.40 -4.65 1.17
N ASN A 42 -13.11 -3.56 1.41
CA ASN A 42 -13.59 -2.67 0.36
C ASN A 42 -12.79 -1.35 0.26
N SER A 43 -11.95 -1.00 1.24
CA SER A 43 -11.20 0.25 1.23
C SER A 43 -10.18 0.32 0.09
N PRO A 44 -10.23 1.34 -0.78
CA PRO A 44 -9.26 1.51 -1.87
C PRO A 44 -7.80 1.59 -1.38
N ASN A 45 -7.54 2.24 -0.24
CA ASN A 45 -6.19 2.40 0.30
C ASN A 45 -5.59 1.05 0.73
N ILE A 46 -6.40 0.17 1.31
CA ILE A 46 -5.99 -1.19 1.68
C ILE A 46 -5.73 -2.02 0.44
N GLN A 47 -6.59 -1.92 -0.58
CA GLN A 47 -6.39 -2.61 -1.86
C GLN A 47 -5.10 -2.16 -2.55
N HIS A 48 -4.82 -0.86 -2.62
CA HIS A 48 -3.57 -0.34 -3.16
C HIS A 48 -2.34 -0.86 -2.41
N SER A 49 -2.39 -0.85 -1.07
CA SER A 49 -1.28 -1.34 -0.25
C SER A 49 -1.08 -2.86 -0.38
N GLN A 50 -2.17 -3.63 -0.48
CA GLN A 50 -2.14 -5.07 -0.74
C GLN A 50 -1.52 -5.38 -2.12
N LEU A 51 -1.91 -4.65 -3.17
CA LEU A 51 -1.32 -4.81 -4.50
C LEU A 51 0.18 -4.45 -4.51
N SER A 52 0.58 -3.44 -3.75
CA SER A 52 2.01 -3.08 -3.58
C SER A 52 2.79 -4.20 -2.89
N LEU A 53 2.22 -4.79 -1.84
CA LEU A 53 2.78 -5.96 -1.15
C LEU A 53 2.92 -7.16 -2.10
N GLU A 54 1.85 -7.50 -2.83
CA GLU A 54 1.88 -8.58 -3.82
C GLU A 54 2.96 -8.33 -4.88
N ARG A 55 3.04 -7.10 -5.42
CA ARG A 55 4.08 -6.72 -6.36
C ARG A 55 5.48 -6.96 -5.80
N SER A 56 5.77 -6.50 -4.58
CA SER A 56 7.08 -6.69 -3.95
C SER A 56 7.42 -8.17 -3.73
N GLN A 57 6.44 -8.99 -3.34
CA GLN A 57 6.58 -10.44 -3.24
C GLN A 57 6.90 -11.07 -4.60
N GLN A 58 6.21 -10.65 -5.66
CA GLN A 58 6.48 -11.18 -7.01
C GLN A 58 7.85 -10.75 -7.53
N MET A 59 8.33 -9.55 -7.20
CA MET A 59 9.70 -9.11 -7.52
C MET A 59 10.74 -9.98 -6.79
N LEU A 60 10.53 -10.27 -5.50
CA LEU A 60 11.38 -11.19 -4.76
C LEU A 60 11.34 -12.61 -5.34
N ASN A 61 10.16 -13.13 -5.69
CA ASN A 61 10.01 -14.44 -6.34
C ASN A 61 10.73 -14.49 -7.69
N ALA A 62 10.59 -13.44 -8.52
CA ALA A 62 11.28 -13.32 -9.80
C ALA A 62 12.80 -13.31 -9.60
N ARG A 63 13.30 -12.63 -8.57
CA ARG A 63 14.72 -12.67 -8.21
C ARG A 63 15.17 -14.05 -7.76
N LEU A 64 14.43 -14.73 -6.89
CA LEU A 64 14.77 -16.08 -6.45
C LEU A 64 14.73 -17.09 -7.61
N ALA A 65 13.81 -16.91 -8.56
CA ALA A 65 13.76 -17.69 -9.79
C ALA A 65 14.95 -17.40 -10.71
N SER A 66 15.41 -16.15 -10.81
CA SER A 66 16.56 -15.79 -11.65
C SER A 66 17.89 -16.36 -11.14
N LEU A 67 17.96 -16.75 -9.87
CA LEU A 67 19.10 -17.49 -9.28
C LEU A 67 19.10 -18.99 -9.61
N LYS A 68 18.04 -19.51 -10.25
CA LYS A 68 18.01 -20.90 -10.73
C LYS A 68 18.69 -21.01 -12.09
N SER A 69 18.88 -22.25 -12.55
CA SER A 69 19.42 -22.52 -13.90
C SER A 69 18.50 -21.92 -14.96
N GLN A 70 19.06 -21.06 -15.80
CA GLN A 70 18.40 -20.42 -16.93
C GLN A 70 18.76 -21.17 -18.21
N PHE A 71 17.76 -21.48 -19.02
CA PHE A 71 17.92 -22.19 -20.28
C PHE A 71 17.53 -21.25 -21.42
N SER A 72 18.41 -21.08 -22.39
CA SER A 72 18.14 -20.24 -23.57
C SER A 72 18.60 -20.95 -24.84
N LEU A 73 17.78 -20.88 -25.88
CA LEU A 73 18.10 -21.32 -27.22
C LEU A 73 17.96 -20.13 -28.18
N THR A 74 19.05 -19.71 -28.77
CA THR A 74 19.06 -18.68 -29.83
C THR A 74 19.29 -19.38 -31.15
N LEU A 75 18.41 -19.19 -32.13
CA LEU A 75 18.51 -19.82 -33.44
C LEU A 75 18.60 -18.76 -34.53
N ASN A 76 19.55 -18.93 -35.44
CA ASN A 76 19.66 -18.20 -36.69
C ASN A 76 19.43 -19.20 -37.83
N PRO A 77 18.16 -19.42 -38.23
CA PRO A 77 17.80 -20.50 -39.16
C PRO A 77 18.32 -20.28 -40.57
N ILE A 78 18.63 -19.04 -40.95
CA ILE A 78 19.40 -18.71 -42.14
C ILE A 78 20.02 -17.33 -41.97
N THR A 79 21.30 -17.22 -42.26
CA THR A 79 22.00 -15.96 -42.52
C THR A 79 22.57 -16.07 -43.92
N TYR A 80 22.27 -15.09 -44.76
CA TYR A 80 22.66 -15.09 -46.15
C TYR A 80 23.41 -13.79 -46.45
N ASN A 81 24.70 -13.90 -46.76
CA ASN A 81 25.55 -12.77 -47.07
C ASN A 81 26.09 -12.91 -48.49
N ILE A 82 25.97 -11.86 -49.29
CA ILE A 82 26.63 -11.75 -50.60
C ILE A 82 27.57 -10.56 -50.55
N GLY A 83 28.87 -10.85 -50.54
CA GLY A 83 29.91 -9.86 -50.75
C GLY A 83 30.37 -9.87 -52.20
N LYS A 84 30.44 -8.69 -52.83
CA LYS A 84 31.17 -8.53 -54.09
C LYS A 84 32.43 -7.72 -53.84
N LYS A 85 33.59 -8.28 -54.16
CA LYS A 85 34.88 -7.60 -54.04
C LYS A 85 35.46 -7.39 -55.43
N PHE A 86 35.90 -6.18 -55.74
CA PHE A 86 36.74 -5.93 -56.91
C PHE A 86 38.19 -6.21 -56.50
N ASP A 87 38.85 -7.13 -57.17
CA ASP A 87 40.26 -7.45 -56.93
C ASP A 87 41.06 -7.40 -58.21
N THR A 88 42.34 -7.08 -58.09
CA THR A 88 43.28 -7.00 -59.20
C THR A 88 44.42 -7.98 -58.95
N TYR A 89 44.57 -8.97 -59.82
CA TYR A 89 45.60 -10.00 -59.69
C TYR A 89 46.62 -9.90 -60.83
N TYR A 90 47.89 -10.09 -60.48
CA TYR A 90 49.00 -10.10 -61.43
C TYR A 90 49.22 -11.52 -61.98
N ASN A 91 49.13 -11.70 -63.30
CA ASN A 91 49.49 -12.97 -63.92
C ASN A 91 50.99 -12.96 -64.30
N PRO A 92 51.83 -13.78 -63.65
CA PRO A 92 53.27 -13.79 -63.90
C PRO A 92 53.66 -14.39 -65.26
N LEU A 93 52.82 -15.27 -65.85
CA LEU A 93 53.08 -15.88 -67.17
C LEU A 93 52.84 -14.88 -68.32
N LEU A 94 51.93 -13.93 -68.12
CA LEU A 94 51.58 -12.91 -69.11
C LEU A 94 52.12 -11.51 -68.80
N GLN A 95 52.77 -11.34 -67.65
CA GLN A 95 53.23 -10.05 -67.11
C GLN A 95 52.15 -8.96 -67.12
N LYS A 96 50.88 -9.33 -66.88
CA LYS A 96 49.72 -8.43 -66.99
C LYS A 96 48.83 -8.50 -65.75
N TYR A 97 48.28 -7.35 -65.37
CA TYR A 97 47.25 -7.25 -64.35
C TYR A 97 45.87 -7.47 -64.95
N PHE A 98 45.06 -8.28 -64.27
CA PHE A 98 43.65 -8.49 -64.56
C PHE A 98 42.82 -8.01 -63.38
N SER A 99 41.70 -7.36 -63.66
CA SER A 99 40.78 -6.90 -62.62
C SER A 99 39.40 -7.46 -62.89
N ALA A 100 38.78 -8.06 -61.87
CA ALA A 100 37.44 -8.60 -61.97
C ALA A 100 36.68 -8.42 -60.64
N TRP A 101 35.35 -8.49 -60.74
CA TRP A 101 34.49 -8.61 -59.57
C TRP A 101 34.38 -10.08 -59.18
N TYR A 102 34.57 -10.38 -57.91
CA TYR A 102 34.47 -11.70 -57.33
C TYR A 102 33.31 -11.75 -56.35
N THR A 103 32.50 -12.78 -56.46
CA THR A 103 31.35 -13.00 -55.58
C THR A 103 31.72 -13.98 -54.48
N ASN A 104 31.48 -13.57 -53.23
CA ASN A 104 31.48 -14.43 -52.07
C ASN A 104 30.03 -14.57 -51.60
N ILE A 105 29.55 -15.80 -51.47
CA ILE A 105 28.20 -16.11 -51.00
C ILE A 105 28.35 -17.00 -49.77
N GLU A 106 27.92 -16.51 -48.62
CA GLU A 106 27.91 -17.27 -47.37
C GLU A 106 26.46 -17.56 -46.99
N LYS A 107 26.14 -18.84 -46.85
CA LYS A 107 24.89 -19.30 -46.24
C LYS A 107 25.22 -19.94 -44.92
N GLN A 108 24.72 -19.39 -43.83
CA GLN A 108 24.98 -19.90 -42.50
C GLN A 108 23.68 -20.25 -41.79
N VAL A 109 23.71 -21.34 -41.04
CA VAL A 109 22.71 -21.68 -40.03
C VAL A 109 23.46 -21.77 -38.71
N SER A 110 22.96 -21.15 -37.64
CA SER A 110 23.58 -21.27 -36.33
C SER A 110 22.57 -21.39 -35.21
N GLY A 111 23.00 -21.96 -34.09
CA GLY A 111 22.21 -22.09 -32.89
C GLY A 111 23.09 -22.12 -31.66
N ASP A 112 22.70 -21.37 -30.63
CA ASP A 112 23.36 -21.33 -29.33
C ASP A 112 22.39 -21.82 -28.27
N PHE A 113 22.68 -22.99 -27.70
CA PHE A 113 22.02 -23.48 -26.50
C PHE A 113 22.88 -23.17 -25.28
N THR A 114 22.32 -22.42 -24.33
CA THR A 114 23.04 -22.01 -23.11
C THR A 114 22.24 -22.39 -21.87
N ILE A 115 22.91 -23.03 -20.92
CA ILE A 115 22.46 -23.20 -19.55
C ILE A 115 23.32 -22.31 -18.66
N ARG A 116 22.73 -21.38 -17.92
CA ARG A 116 23.43 -20.44 -17.03
C ARG A 116 22.95 -20.63 -15.59
N GLN A 117 23.86 -20.90 -14.68
CA GLN A 117 23.60 -21.06 -13.25
C GLN A 117 24.40 -20.02 -12.44
N PRO A 118 23.74 -18.96 -11.93
CA PRO A 118 24.35 -18.03 -10.98
C PRO A 118 24.65 -18.72 -9.63
N ILE A 119 25.73 -18.32 -8.96
CA ILE A 119 26.13 -18.85 -7.64
C ILE A 119 26.07 -17.72 -6.61
N LYS A 120 25.03 -17.73 -5.77
CA LYS A 120 24.76 -16.68 -4.77
C LYS A 120 25.94 -16.44 -3.82
N MET A 121 26.71 -17.47 -3.44
CA MET A 121 27.79 -17.33 -2.45
C MET A 121 29.01 -16.57 -2.98
N THR A 122 29.39 -16.78 -4.25
CA THR A 122 30.62 -16.22 -4.82
C THR A 122 30.38 -15.08 -5.81
N ASN A 123 29.12 -14.73 -6.10
CA ASN A 123 28.75 -13.83 -7.19
C ASN A 123 29.21 -14.32 -8.58
N GLY A 124 29.60 -15.60 -8.68
CA GLY A 124 30.05 -16.23 -9.93
C GLY A 124 28.90 -16.83 -10.71
N THR A 125 29.17 -17.21 -11.96
CA THR A 125 28.23 -17.85 -12.87
C THR A 125 28.88 -19.04 -13.55
N LEU A 126 28.26 -20.21 -13.44
CA LEU A 126 28.61 -21.41 -14.20
C LEU A 126 27.71 -21.49 -15.44
N SER A 127 28.28 -21.70 -16.61
CA SER A 127 27.55 -21.78 -17.88
C SER A 127 27.96 -23.00 -18.68
N LEU A 128 27.00 -23.75 -19.21
CA LEU A 128 27.22 -24.74 -20.27
C LEU A 128 26.70 -24.14 -21.57
N ILE A 129 27.58 -24.02 -22.56
CA ILE A 129 27.28 -23.37 -23.84
C ILE A 129 27.54 -24.39 -24.94
N ASN A 130 26.55 -24.63 -25.79
CA ASN A 130 26.69 -25.38 -27.02
C ASN A 130 26.39 -24.46 -28.20
N SER A 131 27.42 -24.12 -28.97
CA SER A 131 27.31 -23.30 -30.17
C SER A 131 27.45 -24.20 -31.39
N PHE A 132 26.38 -24.35 -32.16
CA PHE A 132 26.37 -25.06 -33.43
C PHE A 132 26.32 -24.06 -34.58
N TRP A 133 27.07 -24.32 -35.63
CA TRP A 133 26.85 -23.66 -36.90
C TRP A 133 27.17 -24.56 -38.08
N TRP A 134 26.43 -24.36 -39.16
CA TRP A 134 26.72 -24.87 -40.49
C TRP A 134 26.96 -23.68 -41.41
N LEU A 135 27.98 -23.78 -42.24
CA LEU A 135 28.35 -22.78 -43.22
C LEU A 135 28.49 -23.45 -44.59
N ASP A 136 27.80 -22.90 -45.59
CA ASP A 136 28.00 -23.16 -47.01
C ASP A 136 28.58 -21.89 -47.63
N ASP A 137 29.88 -21.92 -47.89
CA ASP A 137 30.66 -20.80 -48.36
C ASP A 137 31.09 -21.06 -49.80
N TYR A 138 30.62 -20.19 -50.70
CA TYR A 138 30.97 -20.16 -52.10
C TYR A 138 31.83 -18.93 -52.39
N ARG A 139 32.99 -19.14 -53.01
CA ARG A 139 33.94 -18.08 -53.38
C ARG A 139 34.39 -18.22 -54.83
N GLU A 140 34.47 -17.09 -55.50
CA GLU A 140 35.11 -16.94 -56.80
C GLU A 140 36.55 -16.46 -56.61
N ILE A 141 37.52 -17.27 -57.00
CA ILE A 141 38.95 -16.97 -56.85
C ILE A 141 39.60 -16.89 -58.24
N PRO A 142 40.48 -15.90 -58.50
CA PRO A 142 41.23 -15.86 -59.76
C PRO A 142 42.15 -17.09 -59.91
N SER A 143 42.03 -17.79 -61.04
CA SER A 143 42.93 -18.89 -61.43
C SER A 143 44.24 -18.34 -62.04
N GLY A 144 45.32 -19.12 -61.97
CA GLY A 144 46.60 -18.80 -62.61
C GLY A 144 46.57 -18.79 -64.15
N ASN A 145 45.49 -19.32 -64.77
CA ASN A 145 45.29 -19.34 -66.21
C ASN A 145 44.37 -18.19 -66.69
N LEU A 146 44.54 -17.75 -67.94
CA LEU A 146 43.92 -16.55 -68.53
C LEU A 146 42.42 -16.43 -68.27
N GLY A 147 42.03 -15.43 -67.46
CA GLY A 147 40.64 -15.01 -67.30
C GLY A 147 39.69 -16.05 -66.67
N GLU A 148 40.24 -17.14 -66.14
CA GLU A 148 39.45 -18.24 -65.59
C GLU A 148 39.18 -17.99 -64.10
N ILE A 149 37.92 -18.10 -63.69
CA ILE A 149 37.49 -17.96 -62.29
C ILE A 149 37.32 -19.36 -61.72
N THR A 150 38.13 -19.71 -60.73
CA THR A 150 37.94 -20.95 -59.97
C THR A 150 36.83 -20.73 -58.94
N LYS A 151 35.78 -21.55 -59.04
CA LYS A 151 34.68 -21.56 -58.08
C LYS A 151 35.01 -22.58 -57.01
N VAL A 152 35.12 -22.12 -55.76
CA VAL A 152 35.34 -22.98 -54.61
C VAL A 152 34.08 -22.93 -53.77
N GLN A 153 33.53 -24.10 -53.45
CA GLN A 153 32.45 -24.23 -52.51
C GLN A 153 32.91 -25.16 -51.38
N SER A 154 32.75 -24.69 -50.15
CA SER A 154 33.07 -25.48 -48.96
C SER A 154 31.87 -25.50 -48.04
N LYS A 155 31.55 -26.68 -47.53
CA LYS A 155 30.55 -26.87 -46.48
C LYS A 155 31.28 -27.24 -45.22
N THR A 156 30.85 -26.68 -44.10
CA THR A 156 31.46 -26.95 -42.80
C THR A 156 30.39 -26.98 -41.74
N PHE A 157 30.41 -28.05 -40.96
CA PHE A 157 29.68 -28.17 -39.71
C PHE A 157 30.64 -27.90 -38.56
N ASN A 158 30.15 -27.22 -37.53
CA ASN A 158 30.91 -26.95 -36.33
C ASN A 158 30.00 -27.04 -35.11
N ASN A 159 30.49 -27.67 -34.06
CA ASN A 159 29.85 -27.64 -32.76
C ASN A 159 30.88 -27.43 -31.68
N ASN A 160 30.65 -26.43 -30.84
CA ASN A 160 31.51 -26.06 -29.74
C ASN A 160 30.73 -26.22 -28.43
N LEU A 161 31.01 -27.30 -27.70
CA LEU A 161 30.47 -27.53 -26.37
C LEU A 161 31.49 -27.07 -25.33
N ARG A 162 31.16 -26.06 -24.53
CA ARG A 162 32.06 -25.48 -23.53
C ARG A 162 31.37 -25.26 -22.19
N LEU A 163 32.03 -25.71 -21.13
CA LEU A 163 31.75 -25.31 -19.76
C LEU A 163 32.57 -24.06 -19.43
N SER A 164 31.93 -23.04 -18.86
CA SER A 164 32.55 -21.77 -18.50
C SER A 164 32.17 -21.37 -17.08
N TYR A 165 33.13 -20.95 -16.28
CA TYR A 165 32.94 -20.39 -14.95
C TYR A 165 33.53 -18.99 -14.90
N GLN A 166 32.70 -18.00 -14.57
CA GLN A 166 33.13 -16.62 -14.40
C GLN A 166 32.87 -16.19 -12.95
N GLN A 167 33.87 -15.61 -12.28
CA GLN A 167 33.73 -15.09 -10.92
C GLN A 167 34.39 -13.72 -10.79
N PRO A 168 33.63 -12.67 -10.43
CA PRO A 168 34.19 -11.40 -9.98
C PRO A 168 35.01 -11.60 -8.69
N LEU A 169 36.20 -11.01 -8.64
CA LEU A 169 37.13 -11.03 -7.52
C LEU A 169 37.35 -9.62 -6.97
N PHE A 170 37.67 -9.54 -5.68
CA PHE A 170 37.98 -8.27 -4.99
C PHE A 170 36.88 -7.20 -5.06
N THR A 171 35.64 -7.63 -5.29
CA THR A 171 34.44 -6.79 -5.28
C THR A 171 33.40 -7.38 -4.34
N TYR A 172 32.39 -6.59 -3.98
CA TYR A 172 31.29 -7.04 -3.13
C TYR A 172 30.39 -8.05 -3.86
N ASN A 173 29.65 -8.85 -3.08
CA ASN A 173 28.73 -9.82 -3.64
C ASN A 173 27.41 -9.14 -4.05
N GLN A 174 27.37 -8.66 -5.29
CA GLN A 174 26.20 -8.00 -5.89
C GLN A 174 24.96 -8.89 -5.85
N THR A 175 25.11 -10.18 -6.19
CA THR A 175 23.97 -11.11 -6.21
C THR A 175 23.27 -11.19 -4.85
N LYS A 176 24.06 -11.30 -3.78
CA LYS A 176 23.57 -11.37 -2.40
C LYS A 176 22.93 -10.05 -1.96
N LEU A 177 23.55 -8.91 -2.27
CA LEU A 177 23.00 -7.60 -1.88
C LEU A 177 21.69 -7.29 -2.60
N GLU A 178 21.60 -7.50 -3.92
CA GLU A 178 20.36 -7.28 -4.69
C GLU A 178 19.21 -8.18 -4.21
N THR A 179 19.51 -9.42 -3.80
CA THR A 179 18.47 -10.28 -3.21
C THR A 179 18.03 -9.75 -1.84
N ARG A 180 18.97 -9.28 -1.02
CA ARG A 180 18.66 -8.73 0.30
C ARG A 180 17.88 -7.42 0.20
N ASP A 181 18.18 -6.58 -0.79
CA ASP A 181 17.44 -5.35 -1.10
C ASP A 181 15.96 -5.67 -1.39
N LEU A 182 15.68 -6.66 -2.24
CA LEU A 182 14.31 -7.10 -2.52
C LEU A 182 13.61 -7.78 -1.32
N GLU A 183 14.36 -8.45 -0.43
CA GLU A 183 13.82 -8.96 0.84
C GLU A 183 13.39 -7.80 1.76
N LEU A 184 14.21 -6.75 1.85
CA LEU A 184 13.91 -5.54 2.62
C LEU A 184 12.74 -4.75 2.02
N ASP A 185 12.65 -4.66 0.69
CA ASP A 185 11.52 -4.03 0.01
C ASP A 185 10.21 -4.76 0.28
N PHE A 186 10.23 -6.09 0.25
CA PHE A 186 9.06 -6.91 0.62
C PHE A 186 8.68 -6.70 2.09
N GLU A 187 9.65 -6.72 3.00
CA GLU A 187 9.42 -6.44 4.42
C GLU A 187 8.82 -5.04 4.63
N ASN A 188 9.36 -4.02 3.96
CA ASN A 188 8.86 -2.65 4.06
C ASN A 188 7.44 -2.51 3.48
N ALA A 189 7.13 -3.22 2.39
CA ALA A 189 5.76 -3.26 1.86
C ALA A 189 4.78 -3.92 2.84
N ALA A 190 5.19 -4.96 3.55
CA ALA A 190 4.38 -5.62 4.56
C ALA A 190 4.12 -4.70 5.77
N LEU A 191 5.16 -3.99 6.24
CA LEU A 191 5.03 -2.97 7.29
C LEU A 191 4.07 -1.85 6.88
N ASN A 192 4.20 -1.33 5.65
CA ASN A 192 3.28 -0.30 5.13
C ASN A 192 1.84 -0.78 5.06
N TYR A 193 1.60 -2.04 4.66
CA TYR A 193 0.28 -2.65 4.66
C TYR A 193 -0.33 -2.74 6.06
N ALA A 194 0.46 -3.17 7.03
CA ALA A 194 0.06 -3.22 8.43
C ALA A 194 -0.21 -1.82 9.04
N ILE A 195 0.62 -0.83 8.74
CA ILE A 195 0.40 0.58 9.15
C ILE A 195 -0.91 1.11 8.54
N GLN A 196 -1.16 0.84 7.25
CA GLN A 196 -2.37 1.30 6.58
C GLN A 196 -3.64 0.67 7.17
N LYS A 197 -3.58 -0.58 7.63
CA LYS A 197 -4.66 -1.24 8.38
C LYS A 197 -4.97 -0.51 9.69
N LEU A 198 -3.95 -0.21 10.49
CA LEU A 198 -4.13 0.51 11.76
C LEU A 198 -4.69 1.92 11.54
N PHE A 199 -4.20 2.61 10.52
CA PHE A 199 -4.69 3.94 10.15
C PHE A 199 -6.16 3.88 9.69
N LEU A 200 -6.54 2.90 8.87
CA LEU A 200 -7.93 2.70 8.48
C LEU A 200 -8.81 2.39 9.70
N GLU A 201 -8.36 1.54 10.63
CA GLU A 201 -9.09 1.26 11.87
C GLU A 201 -9.38 2.55 12.65
N TYR A 202 -8.38 3.42 12.78
CA TYR A 202 -8.55 4.73 13.41
C TYR A 202 -9.56 5.62 12.66
N GLN A 203 -9.41 5.77 11.34
CA GLN A 203 -10.29 6.62 10.53
C GLN A 203 -11.74 6.15 10.55
N VAL A 204 -11.98 4.84 10.42
CA VAL A 204 -13.32 4.26 10.45
C VAL A 204 -13.93 4.43 11.84
N THR A 205 -13.15 4.22 12.90
CA THR A 205 -13.63 4.43 14.27
C THR A 205 -13.98 5.89 14.54
N GLN A 206 -13.14 6.83 14.08
CA GLN A 206 -13.42 8.27 14.17
C GLN A 206 -14.69 8.65 13.42
N SER A 207 -14.83 8.20 12.16
CA SER A 207 -16.01 8.51 11.36
C SER A 207 -17.28 7.88 11.95
N PHE A 208 -17.19 6.65 12.45
CA PHE A 208 -18.28 5.98 13.17
C PHE A 208 -18.76 6.78 14.38
N PHE A 209 -17.84 7.27 15.22
CA PHE A 209 -18.21 8.08 16.37
C PHE A 209 -18.73 9.48 15.98
N ASN A 210 -18.26 10.06 14.88
CA ASN A 210 -18.83 11.31 14.35
C ASN A 210 -20.30 11.11 13.94
N VAL A 211 -20.62 10.02 13.23
CA VAL A 211 -22.01 9.66 12.90
C VAL A 211 -22.83 9.46 14.16
N TYR A 212 -22.31 8.72 15.14
CA TYR A 212 -22.99 8.51 16.42
C TYR A 212 -23.24 9.83 17.17
N GLN A 213 -22.29 10.77 17.14
CA GLN A 213 -22.45 12.10 17.74
C GLN A 213 -23.56 12.89 17.04
N LYS A 214 -23.61 12.86 15.70
CA LYS A 214 -24.68 13.52 14.92
C LYS A 214 -26.05 12.91 15.17
N LYS A 215 -26.12 11.57 15.27
CA LYS A 215 -27.34 10.88 15.68
C LYS A 215 -27.80 11.32 17.07
N SER A 216 -26.87 11.38 18.02
CA SER A 216 -27.17 11.87 19.38
C SER A 216 -27.63 13.34 19.38
N SER A 217 -27.09 14.19 18.51
CA SER A 217 -27.56 15.57 18.33
C SER A 217 -29.00 15.61 17.83
N VAL A 218 -29.39 14.72 16.89
CA VAL A 218 -30.77 14.58 16.44
C VAL A 218 -31.67 14.20 17.62
N ASP A 219 -31.31 13.15 18.36
CA ASP A 219 -32.08 12.67 19.52
C ASP A 219 -32.28 13.78 20.57
N VAL A 220 -31.20 14.50 20.94
CA VAL A 220 -31.27 15.63 21.88
C VAL A 220 -32.13 16.78 21.35
N SER A 221 -32.05 17.10 20.05
CA SER A 221 -32.86 18.16 19.45
C SER A 221 -34.35 17.79 19.35
N ILE A 222 -34.67 16.50 19.19
CA ILE A 222 -36.05 16.01 19.24
C ILE A 222 -36.61 16.13 20.66
N ASP A 223 -35.85 15.72 21.67
CA ASP A 223 -36.21 15.91 23.07
C ASP A 223 -36.47 17.40 23.38
N GLU A 224 -35.59 18.28 22.91
CA GLU A 224 -35.75 19.72 23.05
C GLU A 224 -37.03 20.22 22.38
N TYR A 225 -37.27 19.86 21.12
CA TYR A 225 -38.49 20.23 20.39
C TYR A 225 -39.76 19.78 21.13
N ASN A 226 -39.78 18.53 21.63
CA ASN A 226 -40.90 18.00 22.41
C ASN A 226 -41.16 18.85 23.67
N ASN A 227 -40.09 19.21 24.41
CA ASN A 227 -40.19 20.07 25.58
C ASN A 227 -40.66 21.50 25.23
N ARG A 228 -40.23 22.04 24.08
CA ARG A 228 -40.71 23.35 23.57
C ARG A 228 -42.17 23.31 23.18
N THR A 229 -42.63 22.24 22.54
CA THR A 229 -44.05 22.07 22.20
C THR A 229 -44.91 21.99 23.45
N GLN A 230 -44.47 21.28 24.49
CA GLN A 230 -45.19 21.25 25.78
C GLN A 230 -45.25 22.64 26.41
N SER A 231 -44.13 23.38 26.43
CA SER A 231 -44.06 24.73 26.98
C SER A 231 -44.98 25.71 26.21
N TYR A 232 -44.98 25.64 24.88
CA TYR A 232 -45.89 26.42 24.01
C TYR A 232 -47.36 26.15 24.34
N ASN A 233 -47.74 24.88 24.49
CA ASN A 233 -49.13 24.50 24.83
C ASN A 233 -49.55 25.05 26.19
N ILE A 234 -48.65 25.06 27.19
CA ILE A 234 -48.91 25.66 28.50
C ILE A 234 -49.15 27.17 28.39
N ILE A 235 -48.29 27.88 27.65
CA ILE A 235 -48.41 29.34 27.45
C ILE A 235 -49.68 29.69 26.72
N LYS A 236 -49.99 28.96 25.64
CA LYS A 236 -51.22 29.14 24.88
C LYS A 236 -52.45 29.06 25.78
N ASN A 237 -52.54 28.03 26.62
CA ASN A 237 -53.65 27.86 27.55
C ASN A 237 -53.72 29.00 28.58
N LYS A 238 -52.57 29.48 29.11
CA LYS A 238 -52.53 30.60 30.06
C LYS A 238 -52.95 31.92 29.42
N VAL A 239 -52.52 32.20 28.19
CA VAL A 239 -52.92 33.41 27.44
C VAL A 239 -54.40 33.37 27.06
N GLU A 240 -54.92 32.21 26.64
CA GLU A 240 -56.36 32.02 26.37
C GLU A 240 -57.22 32.20 27.63
N ALA A 241 -56.68 31.84 28.80
CA ALA A 241 -57.29 32.09 30.11
C ALA A 241 -57.10 33.53 30.63
N GLY A 242 -56.39 34.40 29.89
CA GLY A 242 -56.10 35.78 30.28
C GLY A 242 -55.09 35.93 31.42
N LEU A 243 -54.31 34.89 31.73
CA LEU A 243 -53.34 34.86 32.83
C LEU A 243 -51.94 35.33 32.43
N GLU A 244 -51.65 35.40 31.13
CA GLU A 244 -50.33 35.75 30.58
C GLU A 244 -50.46 36.69 29.36
N ALA A 245 -49.38 37.41 29.04
CA ALA A 245 -49.35 38.33 27.91
C ALA A 245 -49.24 37.61 26.55
N ARG A 246 -49.84 38.17 25.49
CA ARG A 246 -49.71 37.63 24.12
C ARG A 246 -48.27 37.60 23.60
N GLU A 247 -47.40 38.47 24.09
CA GLU A 247 -45.98 38.46 23.76
C GLU A 247 -45.30 37.13 24.12
N GLU A 248 -45.61 36.58 25.29
CA GLU A 248 -45.08 35.29 25.76
C GLU A 248 -45.46 34.16 24.81
N LEU A 249 -46.68 34.19 24.24
CA LEU A 249 -47.11 33.22 23.24
C LEU A 249 -46.28 33.30 21.96
N TYR A 250 -45.95 34.51 21.49
CA TYR A 250 -45.12 34.68 20.30
C TYR A 250 -43.68 34.23 20.52
N GLN A 251 -43.11 34.48 21.71
CA GLN A 251 -41.78 33.96 22.05
C GLN A 251 -41.76 32.44 22.13
N ALA A 252 -42.79 31.83 22.73
CA ALA A 252 -42.93 30.39 22.78
C ALA A 252 -43.05 29.73 21.39
N GLU A 253 -43.79 30.38 20.49
CA GLU A 253 -43.94 29.94 19.11
C GLU A 253 -42.61 30.05 18.34
N LEU A 254 -41.85 31.12 18.56
CA LEU A 254 -40.52 31.31 18.00
C LEU A 254 -39.56 30.20 18.47
N ASP A 255 -39.52 29.92 19.76
CA ASP A 255 -38.68 28.87 20.37
C ASP A 255 -39.04 27.47 19.84
N MET A 256 -40.34 27.16 19.73
CA MET A 256 -40.81 25.91 19.15
C MET A 256 -40.42 25.79 17.68
N THR A 257 -40.56 26.87 16.91
CA THR A 257 -40.23 26.88 15.48
C THR A 257 -38.72 26.78 15.26
N SER A 258 -37.92 27.47 16.08
CA SER A 258 -36.46 27.40 16.05
C SER A 258 -35.95 26.00 16.40
N SER A 259 -36.48 25.37 17.47
CA SER A 259 -36.12 23.99 17.82
C SER A 259 -36.52 22.98 16.73
N LYS A 260 -37.66 23.17 16.05
CA LYS A 260 -38.02 22.37 14.88
C LYS A 260 -37.01 22.52 13.73
N SER A 261 -36.56 23.75 13.46
CA SER A 261 -35.51 23.99 12.46
C SER A 261 -34.20 23.31 12.85
N ASN A 262 -33.82 23.32 14.14
CA ASN A 262 -32.64 22.63 14.64
C ASN A 262 -32.70 21.11 14.43
N VAL A 263 -33.88 20.49 14.64
CA VAL A 263 -34.09 19.06 14.32
C VAL A 263 -33.82 18.78 12.85
N GLN A 264 -34.37 19.59 11.94
CA GLN A 264 -34.18 19.42 10.49
C GLN A 264 -32.71 19.61 10.06
N ASN A 265 -32.03 20.59 10.64
CA ASN A 265 -30.61 20.83 10.38
C ASN A 265 -29.76 19.64 10.87
N ASN A 266 -30.00 19.15 12.09
CA ASN A 266 -29.28 18.01 12.64
C ASN A 266 -29.56 16.72 11.86
N GLN A 267 -30.78 16.53 11.34
CA GLN A 267 -31.13 15.41 10.46
C GLN A 267 -30.33 15.49 9.14
N THR A 268 -30.27 16.67 8.52
CA THR A 268 -29.48 16.88 7.29
C THR A 268 -28.00 16.61 7.53
N ASP A 269 -27.45 17.10 8.65
CA ASP A 269 -26.08 16.82 9.08
C ASP A 269 -25.85 15.31 9.26
N LEU A 270 -26.76 14.60 9.91
CA LEU A 270 -26.66 13.15 10.08
C LEU A 270 -26.58 12.43 8.74
N GLU A 271 -27.46 12.74 7.79
CA GLU A 271 -27.46 12.14 6.45
C GLU A 271 -26.13 12.41 5.72
N ASN A 272 -25.61 13.64 5.76
CA ASN A 272 -24.32 13.98 5.16
C ASN A 272 -23.16 13.17 5.77
N PHE A 273 -23.15 13.00 7.09
CA PHE A 273 -22.13 12.20 7.79
C PHE A 273 -22.29 10.70 7.52
N LEU A 274 -23.52 10.20 7.36
CA LEU A 274 -23.80 8.82 6.97
C LEU A 274 -23.26 8.53 5.57
N ASP A 275 -23.49 9.42 4.60
CA ASP A 275 -22.98 9.23 3.24
C ASP A 275 -21.45 9.26 3.18
N ALA A 276 -20.82 10.19 3.90
CA ALA A 276 -19.35 10.22 4.03
C ALA A 276 -18.82 8.94 4.70
N PHE A 277 -19.52 8.41 5.69
CA PHE A 277 -19.16 7.16 6.36
C PHE A 277 -19.31 5.95 5.44
N LYS A 278 -20.43 5.82 4.71
CA LYS A 278 -20.66 4.76 3.70
C LYS A 278 -19.56 4.75 2.66
N GLN A 279 -19.19 5.92 2.13
CA GLN A 279 -18.09 6.05 1.17
C GLN A 279 -16.75 5.58 1.76
N LEU A 280 -16.44 5.93 3.01
CA LEU A 280 -15.19 5.54 3.68
C LEU A 280 -15.08 4.02 3.85
N ILE A 281 -16.16 3.36 4.28
CA ILE A 281 -16.15 1.91 4.50
C ILE A 281 -16.40 1.10 3.22
N GLY A 282 -16.69 1.76 2.10
CA GLY A 282 -16.95 1.12 0.81
C GLY A 282 -18.29 0.39 0.75
N LEU A 283 -19.32 0.95 1.39
CA LEU A 283 -20.72 0.57 1.20
C LEU A 283 -21.36 1.36 0.06
N SER A 284 -22.47 0.84 -0.47
CA SER A 284 -23.30 1.60 -1.40
C SER A 284 -23.93 2.80 -0.70
N ILE A 285 -23.95 3.96 -1.35
CA ILE A 285 -24.60 5.16 -0.81
C ILE A 285 -26.11 4.98 -0.62
N TYR A 286 -26.72 4.06 -1.37
CA TYR A 286 -28.14 3.74 -1.33
C TYR A 286 -28.54 2.77 -0.21
N ASP A 287 -27.57 2.24 0.54
CA ASP A 287 -27.87 1.35 1.67
C ASP A 287 -28.29 2.19 2.88
N ASP A 288 -29.45 1.88 3.46
CA ASP A 288 -29.89 2.52 4.70
C ASP A 288 -29.23 1.84 5.91
N ILE A 289 -28.51 2.62 6.71
CA ILE A 289 -27.80 2.14 7.90
C ILE A 289 -28.18 2.98 9.13
N THR A 290 -28.35 2.30 10.27
CA THR A 290 -28.50 2.95 11.57
C THR A 290 -27.32 2.59 12.46
N VAL A 291 -26.56 3.60 12.88
CA VAL A 291 -25.41 3.43 13.78
C VAL A 291 -25.86 3.40 15.24
N THR A 292 -25.37 2.40 15.98
CA THR A 292 -25.52 2.32 17.43
C THR A 292 -24.18 2.00 18.08
N ALA A 293 -23.81 2.76 19.12
CA ALA A 293 -22.57 2.58 19.84
C ALA A 293 -22.80 2.41 21.35
N ASP A 294 -22.04 1.50 21.97
CA ASP A 294 -21.87 1.49 23.42
C ASP A 294 -20.72 2.43 23.79
N ILE A 295 -21.07 3.62 24.28
CA ILE A 295 -20.12 4.64 24.75
C ILE A 295 -19.86 4.58 26.26
N SER A 296 -20.18 3.45 26.91
CA SER A 296 -19.93 3.30 28.34
C SER A 296 -18.44 3.49 28.68
N HIS A 297 -18.19 4.32 29.70
CA HIS A 297 -16.84 4.52 30.23
C HIS A 297 -16.46 3.32 31.09
N ARG A 298 -15.51 2.52 30.60
CA ARG A 298 -14.79 1.53 31.40
C ARG A 298 -13.35 2.02 31.51
N PRO A 299 -12.90 2.51 32.69
CA PRO A 299 -11.55 3.02 32.82
C PRO A 299 -10.54 1.90 32.52
N ALA A 300 -9.79 2.04 31.43
CA ALA A 300 -8.65 1.19 31.16
C ALA A 300 -7.42 1.73 31.92
N GLU A 301 -6.75 0.88 32.69
CA GLU A 301 -5.52 1.27 33.37
C GLU A 301 -4.35 1.28 32.37
N VAL A 302 -4.04 2.48 31.86
CA VAL A 302 -2.93 2.67 30.91
C VAL A 302 -1.64 2.95 31.69
N GLY A 303 -0.69 2.03 31.62
CA GLY A 303 0.65 2.20 32.21
C GLY A 303 1.60 2.89 31.24
N LEU A 304 2.09 4.10 31.57
CA LEU A 304 2.99 4.88 30.70
C LEU A 304 4.26 4.12 30.34
N GLN A 305 4.93 3.50 31.32
CA GLN A 305 6.18 2.78 31.06
C GLN A 305 5.95 1.60 30.11
N LYS A 306 4.88 0.82 30.35
CA LYS A 306 4.49 -0.28 29.46
C LYS A 306 4.20 0.20 28.04
N ALA A 307 3.49 1.32 27.89
CA ALA A 307 3.21 1.92 26.58
C ALA A 307 4.49 2.34 25.84
N LEU A 308 5.46 2.94 26.55
CA LEU A 308 6.75 3.32 25.98
C LEU A 308 7.58 2.09 25.57
N ASP A 309 7.66 1.08 26.44
CA ASP A 309 8.42 -0.13 26.19
C ASP A 309 7.87 -0.90 24.98
N THR A 310 6.55 -1.04 24.86
CA THR A 310 5.94 -1.71 23.72
C THR A 310 6.04 -0.86 22.44
N ALA A 311 5.86 0.45 22.53
CA ALA A 311 6.00 1.36 21.38
C ALA A 311 7.42 1.27 20.80
N LEU A 312 8.46 1.45 21.61
CA LEU A 312 9.85 1.44 21.15
C LEU A 312 10.31 0.06 20.65
N LYS A 313 9.68 -1.01 21.12
CA LYS A 313 10.01 -2.37 20.72
C LYS A 313 9.32 -2.80 19.43
N TYR A 314 8.06 -2.41 19.22
CA TYR A 314 7.22 -2.99 18.17
C TYR A 314 6.78 -2.00 17.08
N ARG A 315 6.89 -0.68 17.28
CA ARG A 315 6.51 0.32 16.25
C ARG A 315 7.16 -0.01 14.91
N MET A 316 6.32 -0.19 13.90
CA MET A 316 6.72 -0.59 12.56
C MET A 316 7.60 0.47 11.91
N GLU A 317 7.34 1.75 12.18
CA GLU A 317 8.09 2.90 11.70
C GLU A 317 9.56 2.86 12.15
N LEU A 318 9.84 2.33 13.35
CA LEU A 318 11.22 2.13 13.81
C LEU A 318 11.92 1.01 13.02
N ARG A 319 11.18 -0.01 12.59
CA ARG A 319 11.72 -1.02 11.69
C ARG A 319 11.97 -0.42 10.30
N GLN A 320 11.04 0.37 9.76
CA GLN A 320 11.25 1.07 8.48
C GLN A 320 12.50 1.96 8.51
N ARG A 321 12.71 2.73 9.58
CA ARG A 321 13.95 3.52 9.76
C ARG A 321 15.22 2.67 9.82
N LYS A 322 15.16 1.46 10.39
CA LYS A 322 16.29 0.52 10.34
C LYS A 322 16.52 -0.03 8.93
N ILE A 323 15.46 -0.30 8.17
CA ILE A 323 15.55 -0.67 6.74
C ILE A 323 16.20 0.48 5.95
N ASP A 324 15.82 1.74 6.19
CA ASP A 324 16.43 2.91 5.55
C ASP A 324 17.95 2.99 5.81
N ILE A 325 18.38 2.64 7.03
CA ILE A 325 19.81 2.54 7.40
C ILE A 325 20.48 1.39 6.63
N GLU A 326 19.88 0.20 6.60
CA GLU A 326 20.41 -0.95 5.83
C GLU A 326 20.57 -0.58 4.33
N ASN A 327 19.56 0.05 3.72
CA ASN A 327 19.61 0.49 2.32
C ASN A 327 20.68 1.55 2.09
N SER A 328 20.83 2.50 3.01
CA SER A 328 21.89 3.53 2.96
C SER A 328 23.28 2.91 3.07
N GLN A 329 23.46 1.86 3.90
CA GLN A 329 24.70 1.09 4.00
C GLN A 329 24.98 0.31 2.71
N TYR A 330 23.96 -0.26 2.07
CA TYR A 330 24.14 -0.93 0.78
C TYR A 330 24.54 0.04 -0.33
N ALA A 331 23.93 1.22 -0.37
CA ALA A 331 24.33 2.28 -1.28
C ALA A 331 25.78 2.73 -1.02
N LEU A 332 26.22 2.80 0.23
CA LEU A 332 27.63 3.05 0.59
C LEU A 332 28.57 1.94 0.09
N ILE A 333 28.18 0.67 0.17
CA ILE A 333 28.97 -0.45 -0.36
C ILE A 333 29.09 -0.33 -1.89
N GLN A 334 28.00 -0.07 -2.59
CA GLN A 334 27.99 0.14 -4.04
C GLN A 334 28.86 1.34 -4.47
N ALA A 335 28.75 2.45 -3.73
CA ALA A 335 29.58 3.63 -3.93
C ALA A 335 31.07 3.35 -3.71
N SER A 336 31.40 2.57 -2.67
CA SER A 336 32.77 2.17 -2.35
C SER A 336 33.40 1.29 -3.43
N ALA A 337 32.55 0.55 -4.14
CA ALA A 337 32.89 -0.29 -5.27
C ALA A 337 32.97 0.44 -6.62
N THR A 338 32.55 1.71 -6.66
CA THR A 338 32.69 2.52 -7.87
C THR A 338 34.17 2.83 -8.09
N ASN A 339 34.70 2.44 -9.27
CA ASN A 339 36.10 2.64 -9.61
C ASN A 339 37.06 2.01 -8.57
N GLU A 340 36.72 0.80 -8.12
CA GLU A 340 37.55 -0.01 -7.23
C GLU A 340 38.54 -0.90 -8.00
N PHE A 341 39.54 -1.41 -7.28
CA PHE A 341 40.36 -2.50 -7.78
C PHE A 341 39.49 -3.75 -7.89
N ARG A 342 39.34 -4.31 -9.10
CA ARG A 342 38.52 -5.49 -9.35
C ARG A 342 39.31 -6.52 -10.14
N GLY A 343 39.10 -7.80 -9.85
CA GLY A 343 39.55 -8.90 -10.70
C GLY A 343 38.37 -9.65 -11.31
N ASP A 344 38.59 -10.36 -12.40
CA ASP A 344 37.61 -11.26 -13.01
C ASP A 344 38.32 -12.57 -13.37
N LEU A 345 37.92 -13.67 -12.72
CA LEU A 345 38.38 -15.01 -13.03
C LEU A 345 37.46 -15.64 -14.07
N VAL A 346 38.04 -16.13 -15.16
CA VAL A 346 37.34 -16.90 -16.19
C VAL A 346 38.05 -18.24 -16.39
N LEU A 347 37.34 -19.32 -16.12
CA LEU A 347 37.76 -20.69 -16.40
C LEU A 347 36.85 -21.22 -17.50
N SER A 348 37.40 -21.79 -18.57
CA SER A 348 36.58 -22.47 -19.55
C SER A 348 37.27 -23.70 -20.12
N TYR A 349 36.46 -24.72 -20.36
CA TYR A 349 36.89 -26.00 -20.90
C TYR A 349 35.85 -26.45 -21.91
N GLY A 350 36.27 -26.69 -23.15
CA GLY A 350 35.38 -27.09 -24.22
C GLY A 350 35.99 -28.03 -25.23
N ILE A 351 35.11 -28.64 -26.00
CA ILE A 351 35.41 -29.49 -27.14
C ILE A 351 34.77 -28.87 -28.38
N ILE A 352 35.53 -28.83 -29.46
CA ILE A 352 35.08 -28.34 -30.75
C ILE A 352 35.16 -29.51 -31.72
N GLY A 353 34.02 -29.89 -32.27
CA GLY A 353 33.95 -30.75 -33.45
C GLY A 353 33.77 -29.88 -34.68
N ASN A 354 34.50 -30.18 -35.76
CA ASN A 354 34.33 -29.50 -37.03
C ASN A 354 34.71 -30.43 -38.18
N ASP A 355 33.88 -30.49 -39.22
CA ASP A 355 34.13 -31.30 -40.41
C ASP A 355 33.23 -30.84 -41.58
N ASP A 356 33.53 -31.27 -42.80
CA ASP A 356 32.69 -30.98 -43.96
C ASP A 356 31.40 -31.83 -43.97
N LYS A 357 31.41 -32.95 -43.24
CA LYS A 357 30.26 -33.81 -42.99
C LYS A 357 29.85 -33.80 -41.53
N PHE A 358 28.55 -33.66 -41.29
CA PHE A 358 28.00 -33.65 -39.94
C PHE A 358 28.32 -34.91 -39.13
N GLU A 359 28.32 -36.09 -39.78
CA GLU A 359 28.59 -37.39 -39.14
C GLU A 359 30.02 -37.52 -38.58
N ASN A 360 30.99 -36.86 -39.21
CA ASN A 360 32.41 -36.97 -38.87
C ASN A 360 32.89 -35.83 -37.95
N MET A 361 31.99 -34.93 -37.55
CA MET A 361 32.33 -33.69 -36.84
C MET A 361 33.13 -33.93 -35.54
N TYR A 362 32.99 -35.12 -34.94
CA TYR A 362 33.67 -35.51 -33.70
C TYR A 362 34.73 -36.62 -33.88
N ASP A 363 35.15 -36.93 -35.11
CA ASP A 363 36.18 -37.96 -35.36
C ASP A 363 37.56 -37.50 -34.87
N VAL A 364 37.88 -36.21 -35.04
CA VAL A 364 39.12 -35.58 -34.55
C VAL A 364 38.80 -34.28 -33.81
N PRO A 365 38.20 -34.36 -32.60
CA PRO A 365 37.73 -33.17 -31.90
C PRO A 365 38.90 -32.36 -31.32
N THR A 366 38.81 -31.05 -31.44
CA THR A 366 39.78 -30.11 -30.85
C THR A 366 39.37 -29.79 -29.42
N LYS A 367 40.30 -29.92 -28.46
CA LYS A 367 40.07 -29.53 -27.06
C LYS A 367 40.57 -28.10 -26.84
N ASN A 368 39.69 -27.22 -26.37
CA ASN A 368 40.04 -25.84 -26.02
C ASN A 368 39.92 -25.65 -24.51
N GLN A 369 41.03 -25.27 -23.89
CA GLN A 369 41.10 -24.95 -22.46
C GLN A 369 41.57 -23.51 -22.33
N GLN A 370 40.88 -22.72 -21.51
CA GLN A 370 41.26 -21.35 -21.25
C GLN A 370 41.11 -21.06 -19.76
N VAL A 371 42.18 -20.53 -19.17
CA VAL A 371 42.18 -19.97 -17.83
C VAL A 371 42.69 -18.54 -17.98
N SER A 372 41.88 -17.56 -17.61
CA SER A 372 42.27 -16.16 -17.65
C SER A 372 41.85 -15.45 -16.36
N ILE A 373 42.73 -14.61 -15.86
CA ILE A 373 42.44 -13.69 -14.75
C ILE A 373 42.71 -12.29 -15.29
N GLU A 374 41.69 -11.45 -15.26
CA GLU A 374 41.78 -10.04 -15.65
C GLU A 374 41.76 -9.17 -14.39
N PHE A 375 42.56 -8.10 -14.37
CA PHE A 375 42.53 -7.11 -13.30
C PHE A 375 42.22 -5.73 -13.88
N ASN A 376 41.21 -5.07 -13.33
CA ASN A 376 40.91 -3.68 -13.57
C ASN A 376 41.49 -2.83 -12.44
N ILE A 377 42.53 -2.04 -12.74
CA ILE A 377 43.23 -1.17 -11.79
C ILE A 377 42.98 0.29 -12.17
N PRO A 378 42.05 0.99 -11.51
CA PRO A 378 41.83 2.40 -11.76
C PRO A 378 42.98 3.23 -11.19
N LEU A 379 43.63 4.01 -12.06
CA LEU A 379 44.83 4.77 -11.70
C LEU A 379 44.52 6.15 -11.12
N PHE A 380 43.51 6.84 -11.68
CA PHE A 380 43.24 8.22 -11.33
C PHE A 380 41.80 8.62 -11.67
N ASP A 381 41.12 9.31 -10.74
CA ASP A 381 39.72 9.71 -10.88
C ASP A 381 39.41 11.11 -10.32
N TRP A 382 40.44 11.93 -10.14
CA TRP A 382 40.34 13.29 -9.58
C TRP A 382 39.67 13.36 -8.20
N GLY A 383 39.70 12.28 -7.42
CA GLY A 383 39.07 12.23 -6.09
C GLY A 383 37.56 11.98 -6.13
N ARG A 384 36.99 11.63 -7.29
CA ARG A 384 35.57 11.31 -7.46
C ARG A 384 35.14 10.24 -6.47
N ARG A 385 35.84 9.10 -6.40
CA ARG A 385 35.51 8.00 -5.48
C ARG A 385 35.50 8.45 -4.02
N LYS A 386 36.51 9.23 -3.60
CA LYS A 386 36.61 9.76 -2.22
C LYS A 386 35.40 10.65 -1.88
N SER A 387 35.02 11.53 -2.79
CA SER A 387 33.87 12.44 -2.59
C SER A 387 32.54 11.66 -2.59
N THR A 388 32.40 10.67 -3.46
CA THR A 388 31.21 9.81 -3.51
C THR A 388 31.06 9.00 -2.22
N ILE A 389 32.12 8.36 -1.73
CA ILE A 389 32.08 7.61 -0.45
C ILE A 389 31.66 8.53 0.70
N LYS A 390 32.29 9.71 0.84
CA LYS A 390 31.93 10.68 1.88
C LYS A 390 30.47 11.11 1.82
N ALA A 391 29.90 11.26 0.62
CA ALA A 391 28.49 11.61 0.47
C ALA A 391 27.57 10.50 1.00
N PHE A 392 27.88 9.23 0.70
CA PHE A 392 27.09 8.09 1.21
C PHE A 392 27.34 7.81 2.70
N GLU A 393 28.54 8.07 3.24
CA GLU A 393 28.79 8.06 4.69
C GLU A 393 27.90 9.09 5.41
N ALA A 394 27.80 10.29 4.86
CA ALA A 394 26.90 11.32 5.38
C ALA A 394 25.42 10.89 5.27
N SER A 395 25.03 10.19 4.20
CA SER A 395 23.68 9.64 4.04
C SER A 395 23.37 8.58 5.09
N VAL A 396 24.30 7.66 5.40
CA VAL A 396 24.14 6.68 6.49
C VAL A 396 23.97 7.41 7.83
N LYS A 397 24.83 8.40 8.10
CA LYS A 397 24.74 9.20 9.34
C LYS A 397 23.39 9.92 9.46
N ASN A 398 22.86 10.45 8.37
CA ASN A 398 21.56 11.10 8.34
C ASN A 398 20.42 10.10 8.63
N SER A 399 20.48 8.89 8.09
CA SER A 399 19.52 7.82 8.38
C SER A 399 19.57 7.37 9.85
N GLU A 400 20.77 7.31 10.46
CA GLU A 400 20.92 7.04 11.91
C GLU A 400 20.28 8.13 12.78
N LEU A 401 20.50 9.41 12.43
CA LEU A 401 19.88 10.54 13.15
C LEU A 401 18.35 10.51 13.00
N SER A 402 17.85 10.21 11.80
CA SER A 402 16.41 10.08 11.52
C SER A 402 15.75 8.97 12.35
N LEU A 403 16.45 7.87 12.63
CA LEU A 403 15.98 6.83 13.54
C LEU A 403 15.87 7.35 14.99
N GLU A 404 16.83 8.13 15.44
CA GLU A 404 16.82 8.68 16.80
C GLU A 404 15.72 9.74 16.97
N ASP A 405 15.54 10.61 15.98
CA ASP A 405 14.43 11.57 15.94
C ASP A 405 13.08 10.83 15.97
N GLN A 406 12.91 9.76 15.17
CA GLN A 406 11.70 8.93 15.19
C GLN A 406 11.41 8.31 16.56
N LYS A 407 12.44 7.87 17.30
CA LYS A 407 12.24 7.37 18.68
C LYS A 407 11.77 8.47 19.61
N ASN A 408 12.38 9.65 19.53
CA ASN A 408 12.01 10.80 20.36
C ASN A 408 10.57 11.24 20.07
N ASP A 409 10.17 11.28 18.80
CA ASP A 409 8.80 11.59 18.39
C ASP A 409 7.80 10.59 18.97
N ILE A 410 8.08 9.29 18.86
CA ILE A 410 7.24 8.24 19.46
C ILE A 410 7.11 8.43 20.98
N ILE A 411 8.21 8.73 21.68
CA ILE A 411 8.19 8.98 23.14
C ILE A 411 7.32 10.20 23.47
N ILE A 412 7.46 11.28 22.71
CA ILE A 412 6.69 12.53 22.90
C ILE A 412 5.20 12.27 22.64
N GLU A 413 4.87 11.57 21.55
CA GLU A 413 3.49 11.20 21.20
C GLU A 413 2.85 10.36 22.30
N VAL A 414 3.50 9.28 22.74
CA VAL A 414 2.98 8.41 23.81
C VAL A 414 2.78 9.20 25.11
N ARG A 415 3.73 10.06 25.49
CA ARG A 415 3.60 10.91 26.69
C ARG A 415 2.45 11.90 26.57
N ARG A 416 2.26 12.52 25.41
CA ARG A 416 1.15 13.45 25.14
C ARG A 416 -0.19 12.72 25.24
N THR A 417 -0.35 11.60 24.53
CA THR A 417 -1.58 10.80 24.55
C THR A 417 -1.90 10.29 25.96
N TYR A 418 -0.89 9.89 26.73
CA TYR A 418 -1.08 9.50 28.12
C TYR A 418 -1.63 10.64 29.01
N ARG A 419 -1.07 11.85 28.87
CA ARG A 419 -1.55 13.04 29.61
C ARG A 419 -2.96 13.43 29.18
N ASN A 420 -3.25 13.36 27.88
CA ASN A 420 -4.58 13.61 27.34
C ASN A 420 -5.61 12.62 27.88
N LEU A 421 -5.29 11.32 27.90
CA LEU A 421 -6.14 10.28 28.48
C LEU A 421 -6.48 10.58 29.95
N LYS A 422 -5.49 10.94 30.76
CA LYS A 422 -5.72 11.34 32.16
C LYS A 422 -6.65 12.55 32.28
N ASN A 423 -6.43 13.56 31.45
CA ASN A 423 -7.27 14.74 31.43
C ASN A 423 -8.71 14.41 30.99
N LEU A 424 -8.90 13.55 29.99
CA LEU A 424 -10.20 13.11 29.50
C LEU A 424 -10.99 12.32 30.55
N VAL A 425 -10.33 11.51 31.38
CA VAL A 425 -10.98 10.86 32.54
C VAL A 425 -11.58 11.89 33.49
N ASN A 426 -10.83 12.94 33.85
CA ASN A 426 -11.34 14.01 34.70
C ASN A 426 -12.48 14.80 34.02
N GLN A 427 -12.37 15.05 32.71
CA GLN A 427 -13.42 15.74 31.95
C GLN A 427 -14.72 14.92 31.89
N ILE A 428 -14.64 13.59 31.79
CA ILE A 428 -15.82 12.71 31.84
C ILE A 428 -16.49 12.80 33.21
N GLU A 429 -15.73 12.83 34.31
CA GLU A 429 -16.27 12.99 35.66
C GLU A 429 -17.01 14.33 35.81
N ILE A 430 -16.38 15.43 35.38
CA ILE A 430 -16.98 16.77 35.40
C ILE A 430 -18.25 16.81 34.51
N ALA A 431 -18.19 16.25 33.30
CA ALA A 431 -19.34 16.23 32.39
C ALA A 431 -20.51 15.42 32.95
N ASN A 432 -20.23 14.30 33.62
CA ASN A 432 -21.26 13.52 34.32
C ASN A 432 -21.94 14.34 35.43
N GLN A 433 -21.17 15.07 36.23
CA GLN A 433 -21.71 15.93 37.28
C GLN A 433 -22.51 17.10 36.68
N ASN A 434 -22.03 17.72 35.60
CA ASN A 434 -22.71 18.81 34.92
C ASN A 434 -24.05 18.38 34.35
N VAL A 435 -24.13 17.21 33.70
CA VAL A 435 -25.41 16.66 33.22
C VAL A 435 -26.37 16.42 34.39
N ARG A 436 -25.90 15.85 35.50
CA ARG A 436 -26.72 15.63 36.69
C ARG A 436 -27.28 16.95 37.24
N ASN A 437 -26.42 17.97 37.40
CA ASN A 437 -26.81 19.27 37.93
C ASN A 437 -27.75 20.02 36.98
N ALA A 438 -27.48 20.00 35.68
CA ALA A 438 -28.33 20.64 34.68
C ALA A 438 -29.71 19.98 34.61
N GLN A 439 -29.78 18.64 34.74
CA GLN A 439 -31.05 17.91 34.76
C GLN A 439 -31.87 18.30 36.00
N LEU A 440 -31.28 18.24 37.20
CA LEU A 440 -31.97 18.63 38.44
C LEU A 440 -32.43 20.09 38.39
N THR A 441 -31.60 20.99 37.85
CA THR A 441 -31.92 22.41 37.71
C THR A 441 -33.08 22.62 36.73
N TYR A 442 -33.08 21.91 35.60
CA TYR A 442 -34.16 21.95 34.64
C TYR A 442 -35.47 21.43 35.27
N ASP A 443 -35.43 20.30 35.97
CA ASP A 443 -36.61 19.68 36.58
C ASP A 443 -37.25 20.61 37.64
N ILE A 444 -36.44 21.25 38.49
CA ILE A 444 -36.92 22.22 39.49
C ILE A 444 -37.55 23.44 38.82
N ASN A 445 -36.90 24.01 37.81
CA ASN A 445 -37.39 25.21 37.14
C ASN A 445 -38.60 24.92 36.26
N LEU A 446 -38.73 23.72 35.71
CA LEU A 446 -39.93 23.28 35.01
C LEU A 446 -41.17 23.30 35.93
N GLU A 447 -41.03 22.85 37.19
CA GLU A 447 -42.12 22.91 38.16
C GLU A 447 -42.45 24.36 38.58
N ARG A 448 -41.43 25.20 38.82
CA ARG A 448 -41.62 26.63 39.09
C ARG A 448 -42.33 27.35 37.95
N TYR A 449 -41.98 27.01 36.71
CA TYR A 449 -42.60 27.55 35.52
C TYR A 449 -44.09 27.15 35.40
N LYS A 450 -44.42 25.89 35.69
CA LYS A 450 -45.82 25.43 35.75
C LYS A 450 -46.63 26.23 36.76
N ASN A 451 -46.03 26.55 37.91
CA ASN A 451 -46.65 27.35 38.96
C ASN A 451 -46.69 28.87 38.68
N GLY A 452 -46.01 29.35 37.63
CA GLY A 452 -45.95 30.77 37.27
C GLY A 452 -44.86 31.58 37.98
N ASP A 453 -43.89 30.91 38.62
CA ASP A 453 -42.84 31.56 39.41
C ASP A 453 -41.63 32.05 38.58
N ILE A 454 -41.52 31.63 37.32
CA ILE A 454 -40.44 32.02 36.39
C ILE A 454 -41.01 32.21 34.97
N THR A 455 -40.27 32.93 34.12
CA THR A 455 -40.68 33.23 32.74
C THR A 455 -40.36 32.08 31.77
N SER A 456 -40.95 32.13 30.57
CA SER A 456 -40.62 31.20 29.47
C SER A 456 -39.14 31.31 29.06
N MET A 457 -38.59 32.52 29.09
CA MET A 457 -37.19 32.81 28.79
C MET A 457 -36.24 32.20 29.83
N ASP A 458 -36.59 32.23 31.12
CA ASP A 458 -35.80 31.59 32.18
C ASP A 458 -35.76 30.06 31.98
N LEU A 459 -36.91 29.44 31.69
CA LEU A 459 -36.98 28.00 31.43
C LEU A 459 -36.16 27.60 30.19
N ASN A 460 -36.20 28.43 29.13
CA ASN A 460 -35.41 28.26 27.91
C ASN A 460 -33.90 28.14 28.23
N LEU A 461 -33.38 29.04 29.07
CA LEU A 461 -31.97 29.03 29.45
C LEU A 461 -31.56 27.71 30.10
N PHE A 462 -32.37 27.17 31.01
CA PHE A 462 -32.06 25.89 31.68
C PHE A 462 -32.17 24.68 30.74
N GLN A 463 -33.12 24.68 29.81
CA GLN A 463 -33.22 23.63 28.78
C GLN A 463 -31.96 23.62 27.89
N ASN A 464 -31.51 24.78 27.42
CA ASN A 464 -30.31 24.88 26.59
C ASN A 464 -29.05 24.42 27.34
N GLN A 465 -28.95 24.74 28.64
CA GLN A 465 -27.87 24.26 29.50
C GLN A 465 -27.86 22.73 29.62
N LEU A 466 -29.03 22.09 29.76
CA LEU A 466 -29.16 20.64 29.80
C LEU A 466 -28.78 19.99 28.46
N SER A 467 -29.31 20.50 27.34
CA SER A 467 -28.98 20.00 25.99
C SER A 467 -27.46 20.09 25.74
N LYS A 468 -26.84 21.23 26.09
CA LYS A 468 -25.40 21.43 25.98
C LYS A 468 -24.62 20.45 26.86
N ALA A 469 -24.98 20.31 28.14
CA ALA A 469 -24.29 19.39 29.05
C ALA A 469 -24.34 17.94 28.57
N LYS A 470 -25.49 17.50 28.01
CA LYS A 470 -25.63 16.16 27.40
C LYS A 470 -24.65 15.98 26.23
N MET A 471 -24.57 16.94 25.32
CA MET A 471 -23.65 16.90 24.17
C MET A 471 -22.18 16.95 24.57
N ASP A 472 -21.83 17.75 25.58
CA ASP A 472 -20.47 17.85 26.11
C ASP A 472 -20.02 16.52 26.74
N LYS A 473 -20.93 15.82 27.45
CA LYS A 473 -20.67 14.47 27.98
C LYS A 473 -20.41 13.45 26.86
N ILE A 474 -21.25 13.42 25.83
CA ILE A 474 -21.09 12.50 24.69
C ILE A 474 -19.74 12.75 24.01
N SER A 475 -19.41 14.02 23.76
CA SER A 475 -18.14 14.42 23.16
C SER A 475 -16.94 13.98 24.01
N SER A 476 -17.02 14.14 25.33
CA SER A 476 -15.94 13.72 26.26
C SER A 476 -15.72 12.20 26.24
N LEU A 477 -16.80 11.41 26.18
CA LEU A 477 -16.74 9.95 26.10
C LEU A 477 -16.13 9.47 24.76
N ILE A 478 -16.55 10.08 23.65
CA ILE A 478 -16.00 9.79 22.31
C ILE A 478 -14.51 10.15 22.25
N ASN A 479 -14.13 11.33 22.72
CA ASN A 479 -12.74 11.78 22.74
C ASN A 479 -11.85 10.82 23.54
N TYR A 480 -12.34 10.31 24.68
CA TYR A 480 -11.63 9.29 25.45
C TYR A 480 -11.46 7.98 24.66
N LYS A 481 -12.50 7.49 23.99
CA LYS A 481 -12.43 6.27 23.18
C LYS A 481 -11.45 6.41 22.01
N LEU A 482 -11.46 7.55 21.33
CA LEU A 482 -10.52 7.86 20.24
C LEU A 482 -9.08 7.99 20.74
N GLU A 483 -8.87 8.65 21.88
CA GLU A 483 -7.52 8.80 22.45
C GLU A 483 -6.98 7.45 22.98
N LEU A 484 -7.86 6.56 23.43
CA LEU A 484 -7.49 5.21 23.84
C LEU A 484 -7.12 4.34 22.62
N LEU A 485 -7.86 4.46 21.53
CA LEU A 485 -7.49 3.84 20.24
C LEU A 485 -6.17 4.41 19.72
N ASN A 486 -5.96 5.72 19.82
CA ASN A 486 -4.70 6.37 19.48
C ASN A 486 -3.56 5.74 20.30
N MET A 487 -3.71 5.64 21.62
CA MET A 487 -2.72 4.97 22.48
C MET A 487 -2.46 3.52 22.05
N LYS A 488 -3.50 2.76 21.68
CA LYS A 488 -3.36 1.40 21.15
C LYS A 488 -2.53 1.37 19.86
N VAL A 489 -2.76 2.29 18.93
CA VAL A 489 -2.00 2.41 17.68
C VAL A 489 -0.55 2.80 17.97
N LEU A 490 -0.31 3.82 18.81
CA LEU A 490 1.04 4.31 19.10
C LEU A 490 1.91 3.26 19.82
N SER A 491 1.30 2.44 20.70
CA SER A 491 1.99 1.46 21.54
C SER A 491 1.94 0.02 21.01
N LEU A 492 1.13 -0.23 19.97
CA LEU A 492 0.74 -1.56 19.47
C LEU A 492 0.27 -2.50 20.58
N TYR A 493 -0.39 -1.94 21.60
CA TYR A 493 -0.89 -2.68 22.74
C TYR A 493 -2.32 -2.25 23.08
N ASP A 494 -3.23 -3.23 23.12
CA ASP A 494 -4.62 -3.03 23.50
C ASP A 494 -4.73 -3.09 25.03
N PHE A 495 -4.84 -1.92 25.67
CA PHE A 495 -4.98 -1.79 27.13
C PHE A 495 -6.35 -2.20 27.66
N GLU A 496 -7.41 -2.21 26.83
CA GLU A 496 -8.72 -2.70 27.24
C GLU A 496 -8.73 -4.24 27.31
N LYS A 497 -8.07 -4.90 26.35
CA LYS A 497 -7.99 -6.37 26.25
C LYS A 497 -6.71 -6.97 26.84
N ASN A 498 -5.81 -6.13 27.35
CA ASN A 498 -4.50 -6.48 27.90
C ASN A 498 -3.69 -7.43 26.98
N ARG A 499 -3.67 -7.15 25.68
CA ARG A 499 -3.01 -7.97 24.66
C ARG A 499 -2.27 -7.13 23.62
N ARG A 500 -1.22 -7.70 23.03
CA ARG A 500 -0.48 -7.07 21.91
C ARG A 500 -1.40 -6.99 20.68
N VAL A 501 -1.27 -5.90 19.92
CA VAL A 501 -1.83 -5.81 18.56
C VAL A 501 -0.87 -6.55 17.64
N VAL A 502 -1.29 -7.71 17.14
CA VAL A 502 -0.54 -8.46 16.12
C VAL A 502 -1.02 -8.02 14.75
N THR A 503 -0.10 -7.57 13.91
CA THR A 503 -0.38 -7.24 12.52
C THR A 503 0.05 -8.41 11.64
N ASP A 504 -0.90 -9.04 10.94
CA ASP A 504 -0.60 -10.14 10.02
C ASP A 504 0.43 -9.71 8.97
N GLY A 505 1.49 -10.52 8.80
CA GLY A 505 2.55 -10.28 7.80
C GLY A 505 3.86 -9.69 8.31
N VAL A 506 4.03 -9.54 9.64
CA VAL A 506 5.23 -8.91 10.26
C VAL A 506 5.98 -9.89 11.21
N GLU A 507 5.68 -11.19 11.18
CA GLU A 507 6.41 -12.22 11.95
C GLU A 507 7.37 -13.06 11.09
#